data_AF-A0A0F9IBX8-F1
#
_entry.id   AF-A0A0F9IBX8-F1
#
_cell.length_a   1.000
_cell.length_b   1.000
_cell.length_c   1.000
_cell.angle_alpha   90.00
_cell.angle_beta   90.00
_cell.angle_gamma   90.00
#
_symmetry.space_group_name_H-M   'P 1'
#
loop_
_entity.id
_entity.type
_entity.pdbx_description
1 polymer ?
#
loop_
_entity_poly.entity_id
_entity_poly.type
_entity_poly.pdbx_seq_one_letter_code
_entity_poly.pdbx_strand_id
1 'polypeptide(L)' 'MTWTCHICKETRPDDKISVLSKVTVLSGGVPVTENIRYCNDKVECVEGAKTFSHFATKK' A
#
# COMPACT_ATOMS: atom_id res chain seq x y z
N MET A 1 15.84 -6.57 8.07
CA MET A 1 14.63 -7.08 7.37
C MET A 1 14.45 -6.25 6.10
N THR A 2 13.92 -6.84 5.03
CA THR A 2 13.58 -6.12 3.79
C THR A 2 12.13 -6.37 3.41
N TRP A 3 11.51 -5.40 2.74
CA TRP A 3 10.12 -5.49 2.31
C TRP A 3 9.95 -4.96 0.90
N THR A 4 8.98 -5.52 0.18
CA THR A 4 8.59 -5.06 -1.14
C THR A 4 7.56 -3.94 -1.06
N CYS A 5 7.84 -2.83 -1.74
CA CYS A 5 6.92 -1.73 -1.96
C CYS A 5 5.77 -2.19 -2.87
N HIS A 6 4.53 -1.95 -2.47
CA HIS A 6 3.35 -2.30 -3.26
C HIS A 6 3.15 -1.38 -4.47
N ILE A 7 3.79 -0.20 -4.48
CA ILE A 7 3.67 0.79 -5.56
C ILE A 7 4.69 0.51 -6.67
N CYS A 8 5.98 0.72 -6.40
CA CYS A 8 7.05 0.53 -7.41
C CYS A 8 7.59 -0.90 -7.53
N LYS A 9 7.12 -1.84 -6.68
CA LYS A 9 7.55 -3.25 -6.66
C LYS A 9 9.03 -3.51 -6.31
N GLU A 10 9.78 -2.49 -5.94
CA GLU A 10 11.15 -2.66 -5.45
C GLU A 10 11.18 -3.24 -4.02
N THR A 11 12.16 -4.09 -3.76
CA THR A 11 12.49 -4.55 -2.40
C THR A 11 13.48 -3.58 -1.77
N ARG A 12 13.13 -3.07 -0.58
CA ARG A 12 13.91 -2.07 0.15
C ARG A 12 14.12 -2.51 1.60
N PRO A 13 15.12 -1.98 2.31
CA PRO A 13 15.26 -2.23 3.74
C PRO A 13 14.11 -1.59 4.53
N ASP A 14 13.87 -2.12 5.73
CA ASP A 14 12.73 -1.75 6.60
C ASP A 14 12.66 -0.24 6.91
N ASP A 15 13.81 0.41 7.10
CA ASP A 15 13.91 1.86 7.37
C ASP A 15 13.42 2.73 6.19
N LYS A 16 13.40 2.17 4.97
CA LYS A 16 12.91 2.84 3.76
C LYS A 16 11.46 2.52 3.42
N ILE A 17 10.78 1.74 4.25
CA ILE A 17 9.41 1.32 4.02
C ILE A 17 8.51 1.90 5.11
N SER A 18 7.35 2.39 4.70
CA SER A 18 6.26 2.73 5.60
C SER A 18 5.00 1.98 5.22
N VAL A 19 4.09 1.83 6.19
CA VAL A 19 2.82 1.13 6.01
C VAL A 19 1.69 2.12 6.21
N LEU A 20 0.86 2.28 5.19
CA LEU A 20 -0.40 2.99 5.28
C LEU A 20 -1.50 1.97 5.56
N SER A 21 -2.14 2.08 6.72
CA SER A 21 -3.31 1.29 7.07
C SER A 21 -4.57 2.10 6.79
N LYS A 22 -5.50 1.55 6.00
CA LYS A 22 -6.80 2.18 5.75
C LYS A 22 -7.92 1.15 5.81
N VAL A 23 -9.10 1.58 6.27
CA VAL A 23 -10.30 0.73 6.26
C VAL A 23 -10.99 0.88 4.91
N THR A 24 -11.23 -0.24 4.24
CA THR A 24 -11.97 -0.34 2.99
C THR A 24 -13.20 -1.22 3.24
N VAL A 25 -14.31 -0.95 2.57
CA VAL A 25 -15.52 -1.79 2.64
C VAL A 25 -15.58 -2.63 1.36
N LEU A 26 -15.54 -3.96 1.50
CA LEU A 26 -15.71 -4.88 0.37
C LEU A 26 -17.18 -4.99 -0.04
N SER A 27 -17.41 -5.48 -1.26
CA SER A 27 -18.74 -5.83 -1.75
C SER A 27 -19.44 -6.75 -0.75
N GLY A 28 -20.59 -6.31 -0.22
CA GLY A 28 -21.30 -6.98 0.88
C GLY A 28 -21.21 -6.26 2.23
N GLY A 29 -20.55 -5.10 2.30
CA GLY A 29 -20.56 -4.26 3.51
C GLY A 29 -19.56 -4.70 4.58
N VAL A 30 -18.65 -5.61 4.27
CA VAL A 30 -17.64 -6.10 5.22
C VAL A 30 -16.48 -5.11 5.29
N PRO A 31 -16.23 -4.46 6.45
CA PRO A 31 -15.07 -3.60 6.62
C PRO A 31 -13.81 -4.47 6.74
N VAL A 32 -12.77 -4.12 5.98
CA VAL A 32 -11.46 -4.75 6.01
C VAL A 32 -10.38 -3.69 6.18
N THR A 33 -9.37 -4.01 6.96
CA THR A 33 -8.18 -3.16 7.07
C THR A 33 -7.18 -3.57 6.00
N GLU A 34 -6.83 -2.61 5.16
CA GLU A 34 -5.84 -2.76 4.11
C GLU A 34 -4.51 -2.15 4.55
N ASN A 35 -3.42 -2.92 4.45
CA ASN A 35 -2.07 -2.47 4.75
C ASN A 35 -1.24 -2.34 3.48
N ILE A 36 -0.88 -1.10 3.14
CA ILE A 36 -0.14 -0.75 1.93
C ILE A 36 1.29 -0.39 2.31
N ARG A 37 2.25 -1.21 1.87
CA ARG A 37 3.68 -0.91 2.04
C ARG A 37 4.18 -0.04 0.90
N TYR A 38 4.89 1.03 1.20
CA TYR A 38 5.42 1.94 0.19
C TYR A 38 6.79 2.49 0.60
N CYS A 39 7.59 2.91 -0.38
CA CYS A 39 8.86 3.59 -0.13
C CYS A 39 8.61 4.96 0.49
N ASN A 40 9.15 5.22 1.68
CA ASN A 40 8.96 6.49 2.40
C ASN A 40 9.87 7.62 1.91
N ASP A 41 10.87 7.28 1.11
CA ASP A 41 11.87 8.18 0.54
C ASP A 41 11.57 8.56 -0.92
N LYS A 42 10.52 8.01 -1.53
CA LYS A 42 10.10 8.30 -2.91
C LYS A 42 8.72 8.95 -2.91
N VAL A 43 8.64 10.22 -3.30
CA VAL A 43 7.38 10.99 -3.36
C VAL A 43 6.32 10.27 -4.20
N GLU A 44 6.70 9.68 -5.32
CA GLU A 44 5.78 8.91 -6.18
C GLU A 44 5.13 7.72 -5.44
N CYS A 45 5.89 7.03 -4.58
CA CYS A 45 5.37 5.93 -3.77
C CYS A 45 4.46 6.43 -2.64
N VAL A 46 4.79 7.57 -2.04
CA VAL A 46 3.98 8.21 -0.99
C VAL A 46 2.62 8.63 -1.55
N GLU A 47 2.60 9.31 -2.70
CA GLU A 47 1.36 9.73 -3.34
C GLU A 47 0.58 8.53 -3.91
N GLY A 48 1.28 7.58 -4.53
CA GLY A 48 0.67 6.36 -5.05
C GLY A 48 0.00 5.52 -3.96
N ALA A 49 0.56 5.45 -2.76
CA ALA A 49 -0.03 4.70 -1.65
C ALA A 49 -1.42 5.21 -1.22
N LYS A 50 -1.70 6.50 -1.39
CA LYS A 50 -3.00 7.10 -1.02
C LYS A 50 -4.14 6.55 -1.89
N THR A 51 -3.88 6.39 -3.19
CA THR A 51 -4.87 5.94 -4.17
C THR A 51 -4.82 4.44 -4.47
N PHE A 52 -3.71 3.77 -4.14
CA PHE A 52 -3.56 2.33 -4.33
C PHE A 52 -4.59 1.52 -3.55
N SER A 53 -5.11 0.44 -4.12
CA SER A 53 -5.85 -0.57 -3.37
C SER A 53 -5.63 -1.97 -3.95
N HIS A 54 -5.35 -2.94 -3.08
CA HIS A 54 -5.27 -4.37 -3.36
C HIS A 54 -6.62 -4.95 -3.82
N PHE A 55 -7.72 -4.29 -3.46
CA PHE A 55 -9.08 -4.76 -3.73
C PHE A 55 -9.79 -4.00 -4.85
N ALA A 56 -9.14 -2.99 -5.45
CA ALA A 56 -9.70 -2.33 -6.63
C ALA A 56 -9.83 -3.35 -7.77
N THR A 57 -11.07 -3.64 -8.17
CA THR A 57 -11.36 -4.52 -9.29
C THR A 57 -10.76 -3.89 -10.55
N LYS A 58 -9.81 -4.56 -11.21
CA LYS A 58 -9.51 -4.23 -12.60
C LYS A 58 -10.79 -4.46 -13.40
N LYS A 59 -11.42 -3.39 -13.87
CA LYS A 59 -12.49 -3.46 -14.87
C LYS A 59 -11.97 -4.09 -16.15
#